data_AF-D7F2P1-F1
#
_entry.id   AF-D7F2P1-F1
#
_cell.length_a   1.000
_cell.length_b   1.000
_cell.length_c   1.000
_cell.angle_alpha   90.00
_cell.angle_beta   90.00
_cell.angle_gamma   90.00
#
_symmetry.space_group_name_H-M   'P 1'
#
loop_
_entity.id
_entity.type
_entity.pdbx_description
1 polymer ?
#
loop_
_entity_poly.entity_id
_entity_poly.type
_entity_poly.pdbx_seq_one_letter_code
_entity_poly.pdbx_strand_id
1 'polypeptide(L)' 'RGKTSAGRKHRGLGRGHRFSHTKGGSRRANWLRKNTLSLRRRR' A
#
# COMPACT_ATOMS: atom_id res chain seq x y z
N ARG A 1 11.68 8.31 4.61
CA ARG A 1 11.45 7.66 3.29
C ARG A 1 11.82 6.17 3.25
N GLY A 2 12.76 5.69 4.07
CA GLY A 2 13.08 4.25 4.17
C GLY A 2 13.44 3.60 2.83
N LYS A 3 14.32 4.25 2.05
CA LYS A 3 14.72 3.81 0.70
C LYS A 3 16.02 3.00 0.69
N THR A 4 16.79 3.01 1.78
CA THR A 4 17.96 2.14 1.97
C THR A 4 17.53 0.68 2.05
N SER A 5 18.46 -0.26 1.84
CA SER A 5 18.17 -1.70 1.95
C SER A 5 17.55 -2.06 3.30
N ALA A 6 18.14 -1.59 4.40
CA ALA A 6 17.59 -1.75 5.75
C ALA A 6 16.19 -1.14 5.87
N GLY A 7 16.01 0.12 5.45
CA GLY A 7 14.71 0.79 5.50
C GLY A 7 13.62 0.09 4.67
N ARG A 8 13.98 -0.51 3.52
CA ARG A 8 13.05 -1.26 2.66
C ARG A 8 12.54 -2.52 3.34
N LYS A 9 13.40 -3.22 4.10
CA LYS A 9 13.01 -4.42 4.89
C LYS A 9 11.95 -4.08 5.94
N HIS A 10 12.15 -3.00 6.71
CA HIS A 10 11.18 -2.57 7.74
C HIS A 10 9.84 -2.11 7.16
N ARG A 11 9.81 -1.64 5.90
CA ARG A 11 8.56 -1.25 5.23
C ARG A 11 7.66 -2.43 4.88
N GLY A 12 8.16 -3.67 4.93
CA GLY A 12 7.38 -4.86 4.63
C GLY A 12 6.88 -4.91 3.18
N LEU A 13 7.67 -4.44 2.21
CA LEU A 13 7.32 -4.51 0.79
C LEU A 13 7.66 -5.89 0.22
N GLY A 14 6.81 -6.41 -0.65
CA GLY A 14 7.04 -7.69 -1.33
C GLY A 14 5.91 -8.05 -2.29
N ARG A 15 5.99 -9.26 -2.87
CA ARG A 15 5.00 -9.82 -3.78
C ARG A 15 4.31 -11.03 -3.15
N GLY A 16 3.06 -11.27 -3.52
CA GLY A 16 2.26 -12.39 -3.03
C GLY A 16 1.27 -12.02 -1.90
N HIS A 17 0.52 -13.01 -1.43
CA HIS A 17 -0.60 -12.81 -0.50
C HIS A 17 -0.15 -12.25 0.87
N ARG A 18 1.06 -12.59 1.33
CA ARG A 18 1.64 -12.13 2.61
C ARG A 18 1.87 -10.61 2.66
N PHE A 19 1.99 -9.95 1.50
CA PHE A 19 2.23 -8.50 1.40
C PHE A 19 0.98 -7.70 1.03
N SER A 20 -0.21 -8.25 1.32
CA SER A 20 -1.50 -7.62 1.04
C SER A 20 -1.65 -6.23 1.68
N HIS A 21 -1.01 -6.01 2.82
CA HIS A 21 -1.05 -4.78 3.58
C HIS A 21 -0.27 -3.62 2.94
N THR A 22 0.68 -3.89 2.04
CA THR A 22 1.49 -2.88 1.33
C THR A 22 1.21 -2.79 -0.17
N LYS A 23 0.15 -3.45 -0.67
CA LYS A 23 -0.29 -3.33 -2.07
C LYS A 23 -0.57 -1.86 -2.40
N GLY A 24 0.04 -1.33 -3.46
CA GLY A 24 -0.02 0.10 -3.79
C GLY A 24 1.13 0.94 -3.19
N GLY A 25 2.20 0.31 -2.68
CA GLY A 25 3.49 0.95 -2.39
C GLY A 25 3.76 1.29 -0.93
N SER A 26 2.73 1.39 -0.09
CA SER A 26 2.87 1.55 1.37
C SER A 26 1.61 1.12 2.10
N ARG A 27 1.71 0.91 3.42
CA ARG A 27 0.54 0.64 4.27
C ARG A 27 -0.50 1.76 4.21
N ARG A 28 -0.06 3.02 4.31
CA ARG A 28 -0.94 4.19 4.25
C ARG A 28 -1.64 4.31 2.90
N ALA A 29 -0.93 4.11 1.79
CA ALA A 29 -1.54 4.15 0.45
C ALA A 29 -2.62 3.07 0.28
N ASN A 30 -2.36 1.85 0.77
CA ASN A 30 -3.33 0.76 0.76
C ASN A 30 -4.56 1.07 1.63
N TRP A 31 -4.34 1.62 2.83
CA TRP A 31 -5.42 2.01 3.73
C TRP A 31 -6.28 3.10 3.10
N LEU A 32 -5.69 4.16 2.56
CA LEU A 32 -6.43 5.23 1.88
C LEU A 32 -7.30 4.66 0.75
N ARG A 33 -6.71 3.88 -0.16
CA ARG A 33 -7.43 3.26 -1.27
C ARG A 33 -8.63 2.40 -0.82
N LYS A 34 -8.52 1.69 0.31
CA LYS A 34 -9.62 0.86 0.86
C LYS A 34 -10.71 1.67 1.56
N ASN A 35 -10.38 2.84 2.09
CA ASN A 35 -11.28 3.68 2.87
C ASN A 35 -11.82 4.88 2.06
N THR A 36 -11.37 5.07 0.83
CA THR A 36 -11.91 6.09 -0.08
C THR A 36 -13.08 5.53 -0.88
N LEU A 37 -14.23 6.19 -0.79
CA LEU A 37 -15.40 5.91 -1.63
C LEU A 37 -15.17 6.43 -3.05
N SER A 38 -15.34 5.58 -4.06
CA SER A 38 -15.29 6.01 -5.47
C SER A 38 -16.68 6.49 -5.93
N LEU A 39 -16.87 7.81 -6.01
CA LEU A 39 -18.08 8.43 -6.56
C LEU A 39 -17.89 8.68 -8.06
N ARG A 40 -18.47 7.82 -8.91
CA ARG A 40 -18.46 7.99 -10.36
C ARG A 40 -19.55 8.97 -10.78
N ARG A 41 -19.31 9.77 -11.83
CA ARG A 41 -20.25 10.76 -12.37
C ARG A 41 -21.59 10.14 -12.78
N ARG A 42 -21.54 8.94 -13.37
CA ARG A 42 -22.71 8.08 -13.61
C ARG A 42 -22.39 6.73 -12.97
N ARG A 43 -23.28 6.26 -12.11
CA ARG A 43 -23.18 4.95 -11.45
C ARG A 43 -24.13 3.99 -12.11
#